data_AF-A0A956KPV9-F1
#
_entry.id   AF-A0A956KPV9-F1
#
_cell.length_a   1.000
_cell.length_b   1.000
_cell.length_c   1.000
_cell.angle_alpha   90.00
_cell.angle_beta   90.00
_cell.angle_gamma   90.00
#
_symmetry.space_group_name_H-M   'P 1'
#
loop_
_entity.id
_entity.type
_entity.pdbx_description
1 polymer ?
#
loop_
_entity_poly.entity_id
_entity_poly.type
_entity_poly.pdbx_seq_one_letter_code
_entity_poly.pdbx_strand_id
1 'polypeptide(L)' 'FGGKGMYGIHVHEAVLAAGVAWSGPTVHLVDPRYDEGPILAHVEVPVEAGDSPESLQQRVLRAEHQLLWRVIKDNFCSPS' A
#
# COMPACT_ATOMS: atom_id res chain seq x y z
N PHE A 1 6.34 -6.89 1.26
CA PHE A 1 6.38 -6.47 2.68
C PHE A 1 4.95 -6.53 3.20
N GLY A 2 4.69 -7.14 4.35
CA GLY A 2 3.34 -7.38 4.86
C GLY A 2 3.31 -8.48 5.92
N GLY A 3 2.18 -8.69 6.59
CA GLY A 3 2.06 -9.69 7.66
C GLY A 3 2.42 -9.20 9.07
N LYS A 4 2.41 -10.13 10.03
CA LYS A 4 2.53 -9.84 11.47
C LYS A 4 3.79 -9.03 11.80
N GLY A 5 3.61 -7.83 12.35
CA GLY A 5 4.71 -6.93 12.73
C GLY A 5 5.05 -5.84 11.70
N MET A 6 4.48 -5.92 10.48
CA MET A 6 4.75 -5.00 9.37
C MET A 6 3.64 -3.96 9.22
N TYR A 7 3.34 -3.25 10.31
CA TYR A 7 2.31 -2.22 10.35
C TYR A 7 2.90 -0.85 10.73
N GLY A 8 2.23 0.23 10.33
CA GLY A 8 2.68 1.58 10.62
C GLY A 8 4.04 1.89 9.99
N ILE A 9 4.97 2.46 10.76
CA ILE A 9 6.27 2.91 10.22
C ILE A 9 7.20 1.76 9.86
N HIS A 10 7.08 0.60 10.51
CA HIS A 10 8.00 -0.54 10.34
C HIS A 10 8.04 -1.07 8.91
N VAL A 11 6.94 -1.00 8.17
CA VAL A 11 6.92 -1.44 6.77
C VAL A 11 7.82 -0.56 5.90
N HIS A 12 7.86 0.74 6.17
CA HIS A 12 8.67 1.69 5.41
C HIS A 12 10.15 1.59 5.79
N GLU A 13 10.45 1.37 7.07
CA GLU A 13 11.81 1.07 7.52
C GLU A 13 12.37 -0.19 6.84
N ALA A 14 11.58 -1.26 6.78
CA ALA A 14 12.00 -2.50 6.14
C ALA A 14 12.17 -2.38 4.63
N VAL A 15 11.32 -1.62 3.95
CA VAL A 15 11.46 -1.32 2.51
C VAL A 15 12.79 -0.62 2.23
N LEU A 16 13.12 0.41 3.02
CA LEU A 16 14.37 1.16 2.87
C LEU A 16 15.58 0.28 3.21
N ALA A 17 15.51 -0.50 4.29
CA ALA A 17 16.56 -1.43 4.69
C ALA A 17 16.83 -2.52 3.64
N ALA A 18 15.78 -2.95 2.92
CA ALA A 18 15.91 -3.92 1.83
C ALA A 18 16.49 -3.32 0.55
N GLY A 19 16.58 -1.99 0.42
CA GLY A 19 17.14 -1.31 -0.75
C GLY A 19 16.33 -1.54 -2.04
N VAL A 20 15.04 -1.84 -1.93
CA VAL A 20 14.17 -2.05 -3.10
C VAL A 20 13.79 -0.71 -3.74
N ALA A 21 13.58 -0.72 -5.05
CA ALA A 21 13.24 0.48 -5.81
C ALA A 21 11.76 0.91 -5.70
N TRP A 22 10.89 0.00 -5.26
CA TRP A 22 9.44 0.18 -5.28
C TRP A 22 8.79 -0.26 -3.97
N SER A 23 7.80 0.53 -3.54
CA SER A 23 6.84 0.23 -2.49
C SER A 23 5.43 0.41 -3.05
N GLY A 24 4.40 0.37 -2.21
CA GLY A 24 3.06 0.76 -2.64
C GLY A 24 1.92 0.13 -1.84
N PRO A 25 0.74 0.77 -1.82
CA PRO A 25 -0.44 0.22 -1.19
C PRO A 25 -1.13 -0.82 -2.09
N THR A 26 -1.75 -1.81 -1.45
CA THR A 26 -2.61 -2.80 -2.09
C THR A 26 -3.99 -2.74 -1.46
N VAL A 27 -5.04 -2.73 -2.27
CA VAL A 27 -6.42 -2.88 -1.83
C VAL A 27 -6.87 -4.29 -2.17
N HIS A 28 -7.35 -5.02 -1.18
CA HIS A 28 -7.86 -6.38 -1.34
C HIS A 28 -9.16 -6.55 -0.56
N LEU A 29 -9.93 -7.58 -0.91
CA LEU A 29 -11.10 -7.98 -0.14
C LEU A 29 -10.65 -8.60 1.18
N VAL A 30 -11.37 -8.33 2.26
CA VAL A 30 -11.10 -8.95 3.57
C VAL A 30 -11.64 -10.37 3.57
N ASP A 31 -10.82 -11.32 4.01
CA ASP A 31 -11.24 -12.68 4.32
C ASP A 31 -10.70 -13.07 5.72
N PRO A 32 -10.97 -14.30 6.23
CA PRO A 32 -10.49 -14.72 7.55
C PRO A 32 -8.95 -14.85 7.67
N ARG A 33 -8.21 -14.78 6.57
CA ARG A 33 -6.76 -14.87 6.52
C ARG A 33 -6.17 -13.48 6.35
N TYR A 34 -5.14 -13.19 7.13
CA TYR A 34 -4.54 -11.85 7.16
C TYR A 34 -3.80 -11.57 5.83
N ASP A 35 -4.13 -10.45 5.19
CA ASP A 35 -3.53 -9.98 3.91
C ASP A 35 -3.60 -10.98 2.72
N GLU A 36 -4.50 -11.99 2.76
CA GLU A 36 -4.57 -13.05 1.73
C GLU A 36 -5.80 -12.97 0.82
N GLY A 37 -6.74 -12.06 1.10
CA GLY A 37 -7.95 -11.97 0.28
C GLY A 37 -7.68 -11.45 -1.15
N PRO A 38 -8.62 -11.65 -2.08
CA PRO A 38 -8.44 -11.26 -3.49
C PRO A 38 -8.04 -9.79 -3.66
N ILE A 39 -6.94 -9.55 -4.39
CA ILE A 39 -6.46 -8.19 -4.69
C ILE A 39 -7.41 -7.53 -5.69
N LEU A 40 -7.89 -6.34 -5.34
CA LEU A 40 -8.70 -5.48 -6.20
C LEU A 40 -7.83 -4.51 -7.00
N ALA A 41 -6.80 -3.93 -6.36
CA ALA A 41 -5.86 -3.03 -7.03
C ALA A 41 -4.56 -2.86 -6.25
N HIS A 42 -3.51 -2.45 -6.95
CA HIS A 42 -2.21 -2.08 -6.39
C HIS A 42 -1.63 -0.90 -7.19
N VAL A 43 -0.86 -0.04 -6.53
CA VAL A 43 -0.12 1.04 -7.19
C VAL A 43 1.32 1.03 -6.69
N GLU A 44 2.26 1.04 -7.63
CA GLU A 44 3.67 1.20 -7.32
C GLU A 44 3.99 2.64 -6.94
N VAL A 45 4.79 2.79 -5.89
CA VAL A 45 5.31 4.06 -5.39
C VAL A 45 6.84 3.96 -5.40
N PRO A 46 7.54 4.84 -6.14
CA PRO A 46 8.99 4.80 -6.19
C PRO A 46 9.60 5.11 -4.81
N VAL A 47 10.65 4.39 -4.46
CA VAL A 47 11.55 4.73 -3.36
C VAL A 47 12.63 5.66 -3.92
N GLU A 48 12.68 6.88 -3.40
CA GLU A 48 13.57 7.92 -3.88
C GLU A 48 14.89 7.92 -3.08
N ALA A 49 15.97 8.36 -3.73
CA ALA A 49 17.25 8.51 -3.07
C ALA A 49 17.14 9.53 -1.93
N GLY A 50 17.50 9.11 -0.72
CA GLY A 50 17.43 9.95 0.47
C GLY A 50 16.08 9.93 1.19
N ASP A 51 15.15 9.05 0.81
CA ASP A 51 13.92 8.84 1.58
C ASP A 51 14.23 8.47 3.03
N SER A 52 13.57 9.14 3.97
CA SER A 52 13.34 8.65 5.32
C SER A 52 12.09 7.76 5.36
N PRO A 53 11.92 6.89 6.38
CA PRO A 53 10.70 6.08 6.54
C PRO A 53 9.42 6.92 6.52
N GLU A 54 9.45 8.12 7.12
CA GLU A 54 8.31 9.05 7.17
C GLU A 54 8.02 9.65 5.80
N SER A 55 9.05 10.05 5.04
CA SER A 55 8.85 10.60 3.70
C SER A 55 8.24 9.56 2.74
N LEU A 56 8.74 8.32 2.80
CA LEU A 56 8.19 7.20 2.04
C LEU A 56 6.76 6.87 2.50
N GLN A 57 6.50 6.86 3.81
CA GLN A 57 5.16 6.67 4.37
C GLN A 57 4.16 7.70 3.84
N GLN A 58 4.54 8.98 3.84
CA GLN A 58 3.67 10.04 3.35
C GLN A 58 3.38 9.90 1.85
N ARG A 59 4.37 9.48 1.05
CA ARG A 59 4.18 9.21 -0.39
C ARG A 59 3.22 8.03 -0.60
N VAL A 60 3.42 6.93 0.13
CA VAL A 60 2.55 5.74 0.08
C VAL A 60 1.12 6.05 0.53
N LEU A 61 0.94 6.78 1.63
CA LEU A 61 -0.39 7.14 2.15
C LEU A 61 -1.19 7.99 1.16
N ARG A 62 -0.54 8.92 0.46
CA ARG A 62 -1.19 9.71 -0.60
C ARG A 62 -1.67 8.83 -1.75
N ALA A 63 -0.84 7.88 -2.17
CA ALA A 63 -1.22 6.90 -3.20
C ALA A 63 -2.37 6.01 -2.72
N GLU A 64 -2.35 5.60 -1.44
CA GLU A 64 -3.38 4.77 -0.83
C GLU A 64 -4.75 5.45 -0.84
N HIS A 65 -4.82 6.71 -0.40
CA HIS A 65 -6.07 7.46 -0.40
C HIS A 65 -6.67 7.59 -1.82
N GLN A 66 -5.83 7.81 -2.83
CA GLN A 66 -6.28 7.89 -4.22
C GLN A 66 -6.74 6.53 -4.76
N LEU A 67 -6.00 5.47 -4.44
CA LEU A 67 -6.30 4.12 -4.86
C LEU A 67 -7.62 3.64 -4.26
N LEU A 68 -7.78 3.81 -2.94
CA LEU A 68 -8.97 3.38 -2.21
C LEU A 68 -10.23 4.07 -2.72
N TRP A 69 -10.19 5.39 -2.91
CA TRP A 69 -11.31 6.13 -3.51
C TRP A 69 -11.71 5.57 -4.88
N ARG A 70 -10.74 5.31 -5.77
CA ARG A 70 -11.01 4.77 -7.11
C ARG A 70 -11.60 3.37 -7.03
N VAL A 71 -11.03 2.49 -6.21
CA VAL A 71 -11.54 1.12 -6.02
C VAL A 71 -12.97 1.14 -5.52
N ILE A 72 -13.29 1.98 -4.52
CA ILE A 72 -14.65 2.12 -4.00
C ILE A 72 -15.60 2.57 -5.11
N LYS A 73 -15.25 3.64 -5.83
CA LYS A 73 -16.06 4.19 -6.90
C LYS A 73 -16.35 3.14 -7.98
N ASP A 74 -15.30 2.51 -8.48
CA ASP A 74 -15.38 1.67 -9.68
C ASP A 74 -16.05 0.32 -9.41
N ASN A 75 -15.88 -0.24 -8.20
CA ASN A 75 -16.39 -1.58 -7.86
C ASN A 75 -17.71 -1.56 -7.09
N PHE A 76 -18.04 -0.46 -6.39
CA PHE A 76 -19.15 -0.43 -5.43
C PHE A 76 -20.09 0.77 -5.58
N CYS A 77 -19.78 1.74 -6.45
CA CYS A 77 -20.65 2.92 -6.65
C CYS A 77 -21.05 3.18 -8.11
N SER A 78 -20.48 2.47 -9.08
CA SER A 78 -20.91 2.55 -10.48
C SER A 78 -22.30 1.94 -10.64
N PRO A 79 -23.29 2.65 -11.21
CA PRO A 79 -24.60 2.06 -11.47
C PRO A 79 -24.46 0.94 -12.50
N SER A 80 -25.14 -0.17 -12.23
CA SER A 80 -25.38 -1.27 -13.17
C SER A 80 -26.15 -0.80 -14.40
#